data_AF-A0A7J9HID5-F1
#
_entry.id   AF-A0A7J9HID5-F1
#
_cell.length_a   1.000
_cell.length_b   1.000
_cell.length_c   1.000
_cell.angle_alpha   90.00
_cell.angle_beta   90.00
_cell.angle_gamma   90.00
#
_symmetry.space_group_name_H-M   'P 1'
#
loop_
_entity.id
_entity.type
_entity.pdbx_description
1 polymer ?
#
loop_
_entity_poly.entity_id
_entity_poly.type
_entity_poly.pdbx_seq_one_letter_code
_entity_poly.pdbx_strand_id
1 'polypeptide(L)' 'GNKIIYQTEAKGFNPGLIVLLVVGGLLLTFLVGNYVLYSYAQKTLPPRKKKPISKKKMKKERLKQGVSAPGE' A
#
# COMPACT_ATOMS: atom_id res chain seq x y z
N GLY A 1 -57.77 24.22 2.32
CA GLY A 1 -56.73 23.22 2.64
C GLY A 1 -55.87 23.03 1.42
N ASN A 2 -54.57 23.27 1.53
CA ASN A 2 -53.64 23.16 0.40
C ASN A 2 -52.54 22.17 0.78
N LYS A 3 -52.56 21.00 0.15
CA LYS A 3 -51.56 19.95 0.31
C LYS A 3 -50.39 20.28 -0.61
N ILE A 4 -49.30 20.80 -0.05
CA ILE A 4 -48.03 20.92 -0.76
C ILE A 4 -47.43 19.52 -0.83
N ILE A 5 -47.64 18.86 -1.96
CA ILE A 5 -46.99 17.58 -2.26
C ILE A 5 -45.62 17.93 -2.83
N TYR A 6 -44.59 17.83 -2.00
CA TYR A 6 -43.21 17.77 -2.49
C TYR A 6 -43.05 16.43 -3.21
N GLN A 7 -43.25 16.46 -4.53
CA GLN A 7 -42.92 15.34 -5.39
C GLN A 7 -41.39 15.24 -5.41
N THR A 8 -40.84 14.39 -4.53
CA THR A 8 -39.43 14.04 -4.60
C THR A 8 -39.29 13.12 -5.82
N GLU A 9 -39.07 13.74 -6.98
CA GLU A 9 -38.73 13.04 -8.21
C GLU A 9 -37.53 12.15 -7.90
N ALA A 10 -37.74 10.83 -7.88
CA ALA A 10 -36.66 9.85 -7.74
C ALA A 10 -35.86 9.81 -9.05
N LYS A 11 -35.08 10.86 -9.30
CA LYS A 11 -34.21 10.95 -10.45
C LYS A 11 -33.06 9.98 -10.23
N GLY A 12 -33.09 8.85 -10.94
CA GLY A 12 -32.06 7.83 -10.87
C GLY A 12 -30.66 8.38 -11.15
N PHE A 13 -29.63 7.68 -10.69
CA PHE A 13 -28.24 8.10 -10.89
C PHE A 13 -27.88 8.19 -12.37
N ASN A 14 -27.11 9.23 -12.73
CA ASN A 14 -26.60 9.41 -14.08
C ASN A 14 -25.70 8.21 -14.45
N PRO A 15 -25.86 7.61 -15.64
CA PRO A 15 -25.02 6.49 -16.09
C PRO A 15 -23.53 6.80 -16.02
N GLY A 16 -23.09 8.03 -16.34
CA GLY A 16 -21.70 8.45 -16.22
C GLY A 16 -21.19 8.45 -14.78
N LEU A 17 -22.02 8.82 -13.81
CA LEU A 17 -21.67 8.75 -12.39
C LEU A 17 -21.57 7.29 -11.91
N ILE A 18 -22.49 6.43 -12.35
CA ILE A 18 -22.45 5.00 -12.04
C ILE A 18 -21.14 4.40 -12.56
N VAL A 19 -20.79 4.67 -13.83
CA VAL A 19 -19.54 4.18 -14.42
C VAL A 19 -18.32 4.70 -13.67
N LEU A 20 -18.30 5.98 -13.30
CA LEU A 20 -17.19 6.56 -12.52
C LEU A 20 -17.04 5.86 -11.17
N LEU A 21 -18.14 5.60 -10.46
CA LEU A 21 -18.12 4.90 -9.18
C LEU A 21 -17.68 3.43 -9.33
N VAL A 22 -18.13 2.75 -10.38
CA VAL A 22 -17.76 1.35 -10.65
C VAL A 22 -16.28 1.25 -11.00
N VAL A 23 -15.82 2.02 -11.99
CA VAL A 23 -14.41 1.97 -12.44
C VAL A 23 -13.49 2.52 -11.36
N GLY A 24 -13.82 3.66 -10.74
CA GLY A 24 -13.04 4.25 -9.66
C GLY A 24 -12.98 3.35 -8.43
N GLY A 25 -14.12 2.77 -8.03
CA GLY A 25 -14.20 1.83 -6.92
C GLY A 25 -13.44 0.53 -7.18
N LEU A 26 -13.51 0.00 -8.39
CA LEU A 26 -12.75 -1.19 -8.80
C LEU A 26 -11.24 -0.93 -8.70
N LEU A 27 -10.77 0.18 -9.27
CA LEU A 27 -9.35 0.55 -9.25
C LEU A 27 -8.85 0.81 -7.83
N LEU A 28 -9.61 1.55 -7.02
CA LEU A 28 -9.28 1.79 -5.62
C LEU A 28 -9.17 0.49 -4.83
N THR A 29 -10.16 -0.39 -4.97
CA THR A 29 -10.17 -1.69 -4.27
C THR A 29 -8.97 -2.54 -4.70
N PHE A 30 -8.64 -2.54 -6.00
CA PHE A 30 -7.51 -3.29 -6.53
C PHE A 30 -6.17 -2.77 -6.00
N LEU A 31 -5.98 -1.43 -5.98
CA LEU A 31 -4.77 -0.82 -5.43
C LEU A 31 -4.64 -1.08 -3.93
N VAL A 32 -5.70 -0.85 -3.17
CA VAL A 32 -5.69 -1.06 -1.71
C VAL A 32 -5.46 -2.53 -1.38
N GLY A 33 -6.17 -3.43 -2.04
CA GLY A 33 -5.99 -4.88 -1.85
C GLY A 33 -4.56 -5.32 -2.17
N ASN A 34 -3.98 -4.83 -3.26
CA ASN A 34 -2.60 -5.14 -3.63
C ASN A 34 -1.61 -4.56 -2.62
N TYR A 35 -1.79 -3.32 -2.20
CA TYR A 35 -0.93 -2.67 -1.22
C TYR A 35 -0.94 -3.38 0.13
N VAL A 36 -2.13 -3.76 0.62
CA VAL A 36 -2.28 -4.52 1.86
C VAL A 36 -1.60 -5.88 1.74
N LEU A 37 -1.82 -6.60 0.63
CA LEU A 37 -1.20 -7.90 0.41
C LEU A 37 0.34 -7.79 0.30
N TYR A 38 0.84 -6.77 -0.39
CA TYR A 38 2.26 -6.48 -0.49
C TYR A 38 2.88 -6.15 0.87
N SER A 39 2.21 -5.32 1.67
CA SER A 39 2.66 -4.97 3.02
C SER A 39 2.65 -6.19 3.94
N TYR A 40 1.61 -7.02 3.87
CA TYR A 40 1.52 -8.26 4.64
C TYR A 40 2.62 -9.24 4.25
N ALA A 41 2.87 -9.43 2.95
CA ALA A 41 3.97 -10.23 2.46
C ALA A 41 5.30 -9.67 2.95
N GLN A 42 5.56 -8.36 2.88
CA GLN A 42 6.82 -7.81 3.42
C GLN A 42 7.02 -8.01 4.92
N LYS A 43 5.94 -7.99 5.72
CA LYS A 43 6.01 -8.22 7.17
C LYS A 43 6.26 -9.69 7.52
N THR A 44 5.71 -10.61 6.74
CA THR A 44 5.83 -12.06 6.97
C THR A 44 7.02 -12.68 6.25
N LEU A 45 7.50 -12.06 5.18
CA LEU A 45 8.70 -12.46 4.49
C LEU A 45 9.91 -12.19 5.39
N PRO A 46 10.79 -13.18 5.59
CA PRO A 46 12.01 -12.95 6.34
C PRO A 46 12.79 -11.82 5.66
N PRO A 47 13.47 -10.94 6.44
CA PRO A 47 14.23 -9.83 5.89
C PRO A 47 15.11 -10.39 4.79
N ARG A 48 14.91 -9.89 3.55
CA ARG A 48 15.61 -10.38 2.34
C ARG A 48 17.04 -10.65 2.74
N LYS A 49 17.42 -11.93 2.87
CA LYS A 49 18.75 -12.31 3.34
C LYS A 49 19.72 -11.62 2.38
N LYS A 50 20.32 -10.51 2.81
CA LYS A 50 21.42 -9.91 2.07
C LYS A 50 22.39 -11.07 1.89
N LYS A 51 22.80 -11.33 0.64
CA LYS A 51 23.69 -12.47 0.33
C LYS A 51 24.73 -12.54 1.44
N PRO A 52 24.86 -13.67 2.16
CA PRO A 52 25.68 -13.74 3.35
C PRO A 52 27.06 -13.22 2.99
N ILE A 53 27.38 -12.07 3.56
CA ILE A 53 28.62 -11.38 3.26
C ILE A 53 29.66 -12.13 4.07
N SER A 54 30.67 -12.72 3.40
CA SER A 54 31.78 -13.38 4.10
C SER A 54 32.30 -12.47 5.21
N LYS A 55 32.60 -13.03 6.39
CA LYS A 55 33.09 -12.28 7.56
C LYS A 55 34.29 -11.38 7.20
N LYS A 56 35.12 -11.81 6.24
CA LYS A 56 36.25 -11.01 5.69
C LYS A 56 35.79 -9.74 5.00
N LYS A 57 34.74 -9.81 4.17
CA LYS A 57 34.16 -8.65 3.47
C LYS A 57 33.38 -7.75 4.43
N MET A 58 32.71 -8.31 5.44
CA MET A 58 32.06 -7.52 6.50
C MET A 58 33.09 -6.71 7.32
N LYS A 59 34.19 -7.34 7.75
CA LYS A 59 35.29 -6.64 8.45
C LYS A 59 35.92 -5.55 7.57
N LYS A 60 36.16 -5.84 6.28
CA LYS A 60 36.71 -4.87 5.32
C LYS A 60 35.81 -3.65 5.15
N GLU A 61 34.51 -3.82 5.01
CA GLU A 61 33.56 -2.70 4.88
C GLU A 61 33.40 -1.93 6.20
N ARG A 62 33.39 -2.60 7.36
CA ARG A 62 33.37 -1.94 8.68
C ARG A 62 34.61 -1.07 8.91
N LEU A 63 35.79 -1.57 8.55
CA LEU A 63 37.06 -0.83 8.61
C LEU A 63 37.08 0.38 7.67
N LYS A 64 36.54 0.25 6.45
CA LYS A 64 36.39 1.38 5.51
C LYS A 64 35.42 2.45 6.00
N GLN A 65 34.38 2.04 6.71
CA GLN A 65 33.39 2.95 7.29
C GLN A 65 33.89 3.62 8.58
N GLY A 66 35.12 3.35 9.02
CA GLY A 66 35.69 3.92 10.24
C GLY A 66 34.99 3.46 11.52
N VAL A 67 34.15 2.42 11.43
CA VAL A 67 33.44 1.87 12.59
C VAL A 67 34.45 0.99 13.32
N SER A 68 34.98 1.47 14.45
CA SER A 68 35.79 0.64 15.33
C SER A 68 34.98 -0.60 15.71
N ALA A 69 35.65 -1.75 15.79
CA ALA A 69 34.99 -2.97 16.21
C ALA A 69 34.35 -2.72 17.60
N PRO A 70 33.13 -3.23 17.87
CA PRO A 70 32.58 -3.16 19.21
C PRO A 70 33.52 -3.97 20.13
N GLY A 71 34.32 -3.28 20.93
CA GLY A 71 35.39 -3.87 21.74
C GLY A 71 36.73 -3.16 21.53
N GLU A 72 36.79 -1.91 21.99
CA GLU A 72 37.83 -1.54 22.96
C GLU A 72 37.35 -1.96 24.36
#